data_AF-X0KFF5-F1
#
_entry.id   AF-X0KFF5-F1
#
_cell.length_a   1.000
_cell.length_b   1.000
_cell.length_c   1.000
_cell.angle_alpha   90.00
_cell.angle_beta   90.00
_cell.angle_gamma   90.00
#
_symmetry.space_group_name_H-M   'P 1'
#
loop_
_entity.id
_entity.type
_entity.pdbx_description
1 polymer ?
#
loop_
_entity_poly.entity_id
_entity_poly.type
_entity_poly.pdbx_seq_one_letter_code
_entity_poly.pdbx_strand_id
1 'polypeptide(L)' 'AFLDEEHEGPREVDQKDNNNYALGKMESHNIVIVVLPDREYGTAVAATRARDMLHSFPNILIRRM' A
#
# COMPACT_ATOMS: atom_id res chain seq x y z
N ALA A 1 -6.30 11.18 14.58
CA ALA A 1 -5.73 10.07 13.79
C ALA A 1 -5.40 10.58 12.41
N PHE A 2 -4.50 9.95 11.66
CA PHE A 2 -4.19 10.37 10.28
C PHE A 2 -5.34 9.98 9.33
N LEU A 3 -5.89 8.79 9.51
CA LEU A 3 -7.06 8.29 8.78
C LEU A 3 -8.33 8.61 9.55
N ASP A 4 -9.43 8.89 8.85
CA ASP A 4 -10.75 9.09 9.46
C ASP A 4 -11.36 7.75 9.89
N GLU A 5 -11.08 6.70 9.12
CA GLU A 5 -11.45 5.31 9.42
C GLU A 5 -10.24 4.41 9.12
N GLU A 6 -9.93 3.49 10.02
CA GLU A 6 -8.94 2.43 9.79
C GLU A 6 -9.68 1.17 9.35
N HIS A 7 -9.26 0.59 8.24
CA HIS A 7 -9.81 -0.68 7.75
C HIS A 7 -8.94 -1.83 8.24
N GLU A 8 -9.56 -2.98 8.52
CA GLU A 8 -8.81 -4.23 8.73
C GLU A 8 -7.92 -4.52 7.51
N GLY A 9 -6.76 -5.13 7.76
CA GLY A 9 -5.76 -5.41 6.74
C GLY A 9 -6.32 -6.13 5.51
N PRO A 10 -5.64 -6.03 4.36
CA PRO A 10 -6.15 -6.59 3.10
C PRO A 10 -6.45 -8.09 3.25
N ARG A 11 -7.69 -8.47 2.95
CA ARG A 11 -8.16 -9.87 3.06
C ARG A 11 -7.41 -10.82 2.14
N GLU A 12 -6.92 -10.29 1.02
CA GLU A 12 -6.11 -11.01 0.04
C GLU A 12 -4.88 -10.15 -0.29
N VAL A 13 -3.75 -10.54 0.26
CA VAL A 13 -2.41 -10.11 -0.19
C VAL A 13 -1.77 -11.28 -0.89
N ASP A 14 -1.07 -11.00 -2.00
CA ASP A 14 -0.30 -12.03 -2.70
C ASP A 14 0.69 -12.66 -1.70
N GLN A 15 0.88 -13.99 -1.73
CA GLN A 15 1.77 -14.68 -0.78
C GLN A 15 3.23 -14.21 -0.89
N LYS A 16 3.59 -13.58 -2.01
CA LYS A 16 4.91 -12.97 -2.24
C LYS A 16 5.01 -11.54 -1.70
N ASP A 17 3.89 -10.94 -1.33
CA ASP A 17 3.77 -9.58 -0.84
C ASP A 17 3.91 -9.56 0.69
N ASN A 18 5.16 -9.53 1.17
CA ASN A 18 5.48 -9.41 2.60
C ASN A 18 5.50 -7.93 3.04
N ASN A 19 4.60 -7.12 2.48
CA ASN A 19 4.52 -5.69 2.80
C ASN A 19 3.53 -5.48 3.92
N ASN A 20 3.90 -4.61 4.88
CA ASN A 20 2.97 -4.19 5.90
C ASN A 20 2.11 -3.04 5.35
N TYR A 21 0.82 -3.31 5.21
CA TYR A 21 -0.17 -2.35 4.71
C TYR A 21 -1.00 -1.78 5.86
N ALA A 22 -1.15 -0.47 5.88
CA ALA A 22 -2.20 0.19 6.63
C ALA A 22 -3.29 0.63 5.64
N LEU A 23 -4.52 0.20 5.89
CA LEU A 23 -5.69 0.54 5.09
C LEU A 23 -6.56 1.51 5.88
N GLY A 24 -7.17 2.45 5.19
CA GLY A 24 -8.16 3.30 5.79
C GLY A 24 -8.87 4.17 4.79
N LYS A 25 -9.56 5.17 5.33
CA LYS A 25 -10.35 6.11 4.58
C LYS A 25 -10.05 7.52 5.04
N MET A 26 -10.00 8.43 4.07
CA MET A 26 -9.97 9.87 4.30
C MET A 26 -11.13 10.47 3.51
N GLU A 27 -12.08 11.05 4.23
CA GLU A 27 -13.36 11.53 3.70
C GLU A 27 -14.08 10.52 2.79
N SER A 28 -13.98 10.68 1.46
CA SER A 28 -14.60 9.82 0.43
C SER A 28 -13.59 8.93 -0.32
N HIS A 29 -12.31 8.96 0.06
CA HIS A 29 -11.24 8.26 -0.61
C HIS A 29 -10.72 7.09 0.24
N ASN A 30 -10.59 5.92 -0.36
CA ASN A 30 -9.91 4.79 0.26
C ASN A 30 -8.38 4.96 0.09
N ILE A 31 -7.65 4.85 1.18
CA ILE A 31 -6.21 5.07 1.27
C ILE A 31 -5.52 3.75 1.60
N VAL A 32 -4.43 3.47 0.88
CA VAL A 32 -3.54 2.35 1.14
C VAL A 32 -2.14 2.90 1.39
N ILE A 33 -1.59 2.61 2.57
CA ILE A 33 -0.25 3.04 2.97
C ILE A 33 0.61 1.78 3.09
N VAL A 34 1.81 1.81 2.50
CA VAL A 34 2.80 0.74 2.63
C VAL A 34 4.02 1.26 3.36
N VAL A 35 4.51 0.49 4.33
CA VAL A 35 5.75 0.81 5.05
C VAL A 35 6.90 0.04 4.40
N LEU A 36 7.95 0.77 4.01
CA LEU A 36 9.19 0.16 3.55
C LEU A 36 9.93 -0.45 4.74
N PRO A 37 10.56 -1.62 4.60
CA PRO A 37 11.34 -2.19 5.68
C PRO A 37 12.51 -1.26 6.04
N ASP A 38 12.78 -1.16 7.34
CA ASP A 38 13.72 -0.22 7.98
C ASP A 38 15.14 -0.20 7.39
N ARG A 39 15.50 -1.23 6.61
CA ARG A 39 16.84 -1.47 6.06
C ARG A 39 16.94 -1.33 4.53
N GLU A 40 15.83 -1.11 3.83
CA GLU A 40 15.81 -0.99 2.37
C GLU A 40 15.31 0.40 1.97
N TYR A 41 16.21 1.37 1.95
CA TYR A 41 15.92 2.72 1.48
C TYR A 41 16.21 2.84 -0.02
N GLY A 42 15.26 3.40 -0.78
CA GLY A 42 15.50 3.72 -2.18
C GLY A 42 14.26 3.63 -3.07
N THR A 43 14.24 4.45 -4.13
CA THR A 43 13.15 4.51 -5.11
C THR A 43 12.87 3.15 -5.77
N ALA A 44 13.90 2.32 -5.95
CA ALA A 44 13.75 0.98 -6.53
C ALA A 44 12.94 0.02 -5.62
N VAL A 45 13.14 0.11 -4.31
CA VAL A 45 12.40 -0.69 -3.32
C VAL A 45 10.96 -0.18 -3.28
N ALA A 46 10.76 1.13 -3.20
CA ALA A 46 9.43 1.74 -3.26
C ALA A 46 8.66 1.39 -4.53
N ALA A 47 9.32 1.41 -5.70
CA ALA A 47 8.72 1.02 -6.97
C ALA A 47 8.35 -0.46 -7.02
N THR A 48 9.15 -1.33 -6.40
CA THR A 48 8.83 -2.77 -6.28
C THR A 48 7.58 -2.96 -5.42
N ARG A 49 7.52 -2.32 -4.25
CA ARG A 49 6.35 -2.41 -3.35
C ARG A 49 5.09 -1.84 -4.02
N ALA A 50 5.22 -0.74 -4.74
CA ALA A 50 4.11 -0.15 -5.48
C ALA A 50 3.65 -1.05 -6.65
N ARG A 51 4.56 -1.79 -7.30
CA ARG A 51 4.20 -2.81 -8.29
C ARG A 51 3.42 -3.95 -7.65
N ASP A 52 3.84 -4.41 -6.48
CA ASP A 52 3.16 -5.47 -5.74
C ASP A 52 1.77 -4.99 -5.29
N MET A 53 1.64 -3.71 -4.88
CA MET A 53 0.34 -3.09 -4.61
C MET A 53 -0.62 -3.07 -5.80
N LEU A 54 -0.13 -2.90 -7.04
CA LEU A 54 -0.99 -2.99 -8.23
C LEU A 54 -1.60 -4.39 -8.40
N HIS A 55 -0.88 -5.43 -7.97
CA HIS A 55 -1.38 -6.80 -8.00
C HIS A 55 -2.43 -7.03 -6.91
N SER A 56 -2.17 -6.55 -5.69
CA SER A 56 -3.09 -6.71 -4.55
C SER A 56 -4.31 -5.79 -4.63
N PHE A 57 -4.20 -4.64 -5.31
CA PHE A 57 -5.28 -3.66 -5.42
C PHE A 57 -5.49 -3.23 -6.88
N PRO A 58 -6.38 -3.91 -7.62
CA PRO A 58 -6.59 -3.64 -9.05
C PRO A 58 -7.20 -2.25 -9.33
N ASN A 59 -7.69 -1.56 -8.31
CA ASN A 59 -8.26 -0.20 -8.40
C ASN A 59 -7.26 0.91 -8.06
N ILE A 60 -6.00 0.59 -7.74
CA ILE A 60 -4.96 1.61 -7.51
C ILE A 60 -4.39 2.05 -8.85
N LEU A 61 -4.40 3.37 -9.10
CA LEU A 61 -3.81 3.99 -10.28
C LEU A 61 -2.54 4.73 -9.87
N ILE A 62 -1.37 4.15 -10.18
CA ILE A 62 -0.10 4.81 -9.95
C ILE A 62 0.19 5.75 -11.12
N ARG A 63 0.31 7.05 -10.83
CA ARG A 63 0.75 8.04 -11.82
C ARG A 63 2.28 8.13 -11.81
N ARG A 64 2.93 7.80 -12.93
CA ARG A 64 4.35 8.15 -13.16
C ARG A 64 4.46 9.65 -13.43
N MET A 65 5.36 10.33 -12.72
CA MET A 65 5.89 11.65 -13.07
C MET A 65 7.30 11.49 -13.64
#